data_AF-A0A673CAF2-F1
#
_entry.id   AF-A0A673CAF2-F1
#
_cell.length_a   1.000
_cell.length_b   1.000
_cell.length_c   1.000
_cell.angle_alpha   90.00
_cell.angle_beta   90.00
_cell.angle_gamma   90.00
#
_symmetry.space_group_name_H-M   'P 1'
#
loop_
_entity.id
_entity.type
_entity.pdbx_description
1 polymer ?
#
loop_
_entity_poly.entity_id
_entity_poly.type
_entity_poly.pdbx_seq_one_letter_code
_entity_poly.pdbx_strand_id
1 'polypeptide(L)'
;MVTPRKILLDTLDDLGAEDFEKFKWLLQDKTLLKGFKLIRLCQLENANRIDTLNQLLKTYSLYTVRVIRIILVAINRNDLEQELSKLSFDGWHWENSLNTEVQSGLG
;
A
#
# COMPACT_ATOMS: atom_id res chain seq x y z
N MET A 1 -7.36 -1.69 18.79
CA MET A 1 -7.01 -0.53 17.96
C MET A 1 -6.75 -1.05 16.55
N VAL A 2 -7.40 -0.47 15.55
CA VAL A 2 -7.16 -0.84 14.15
C VAL A 2 -6.01 0.05 13.66
N THR A 3 -4.87 -0.55 13.37
CA THR A 3 -3.68 0.19 12.93
C THR A 3 -3.74 0.40 11.41
N PRO A 4 -3.29 1.56 10.88
CA PRO A 4 -3.08 1.78 9.45
C PRO A 4 -2.47 0.61 8.69
N ARG A 5 -1.40 0.04 9.25
CA ARG A 5 -0.68 -1.10 8.70
C ARG A 5 -1.57 -2.32 8.57
N LYS A 6 -2.44 -2.55 9.54
CA LYS A 6 -3.38 -3.68 9.52
C LYS A 6 -4.40 -3.51 8.39
N ILE A 7 -4.99 -2.32 8.26
CA ILE A 7 -5.96 -2.01 7.19
C ILE A 7 -5.33 -2.23 5.81
N LEU A 8 -4.12 -1.72 5.59
CA LEU A 8 -3.42 -1.88 4.33
C LEU A 8 -3.07 -3.35 4.06
N LEU A 9 -2.72 -4.10 5.11
CA LEU A 9 -2.45 -5.52 4.98
C LEU A 9 -3.72 -6.31 4.64
N ASP A 10 -4.83 -6.05 5.33
CA ASP A 10 -6.14 -6.67 5.04
C ASP A 10 -6.55 -6.36 3.59
N THR A 11 -6.38 -5.11 3.13
CA THR A 11 -6.63 -4.72 1.72
C THR A 11 -5.80 -5.54 0.73
N LEU A 12 -4.51 -5.78 1.05
CA LEU A 12 -3.64 -6.60 0.21
C LEU A 12 -3.97 -8.10 0.31
N ASP A 13 -4.57 -8.55 1.42
CA ASP A 13 -5.01 -9.94 1.60
C ASP A 13 -6.29 -10.24 0.83
N ASP A 14 -7.21 -9.26 0.74
CA ASP A 14 -8.38 -9.28 -0.15
C ASP A 14 -8.02 -9.23 -1.65
N LEU A 15 -6.76 -8.94 -2.00
CA LEU A 15 -6.25 -9.16 -3.35
C LEU A 15 -5.98 -10.65 -3.55
N GLY A 16 -6.68 -11.24 -4.53
CA GLY A 16 -6.38 -12.58 -5.01
C GLY A 16 -4.94 -12.67 -5.54
N ALA A 17 -4.41 -13.88 -5.68
CA ALA A 17 -3.02 -14.08 -6.12
C ALA A 17 -2.70 -13.38 -7.45
N GLU A 18 -3.61 -13.45 -8.42
CA GLU A 18 -3.46 -12.78 -9.72
C GLU A 18 -3.43 -11.25 -9.60
N ASP A 19 -4.37 -10.69 -8.84
CA ASP A 19 -4.43 -9.25 -8.59
C ASP A 19 -3.20 -8.75 -7.83
N PHE A 20 -2.70 -9.54 -6.89
CA PHE A 20 -1.49 -9.23 -6.14
C PHE A 20 -0.23 -9.26 -7.02
N GLU A 21 -0.13 -10.18 -7.98
CA GLU A 21 0.95 -10.16 -8.97
C GLU A 21 0.87 -8.93 -9.87
N LYS A 22 -0.32 -8.55 -10.36
CA LYS A 22 -0.51 -7.30 -11.12
C LYS A 22 -0.14 -6.08 -10.27
N PHE A 23 -0.51 -6.08 -9.00
CA PHE A 23 -0.15 -5.02 -8.07
C PHE A 23 1.37 -4.84 -7.97
N LYS A 24 2.12 -5.94 -7.77
CA LYS A 24 3.60 -5.92 -7.77
C LYS A 24 4.16 -5.45 -9.10
N TRP A 25 3.58 -5.89 -10.21
CA TRP A 25 4.00 -5.48 -11.55
C TRP A 25 3.84 -3.97 -11.77
N LEU A 26 2.76 -3.37 -11.30
CA LEU A 26 2.47 -1.94 -11.47
C LEU A 26 3.33 -1.03 -10.57
N LEU A 27 3.99 -1.56 -9.54
CA LEU A 27 4.91 -0.80 -8.69
C LEU A 27 6.19 -0.33 -9.40
N GLN A 28 6.52 -0.96 -10.53
CA GLN A 28 7.62 -0.54 -11.39
C GLN A 28 7.17 0.38 -12.53
N ASP A 29 5.86 0.61 -12.68
CA ASP A 29 5.29 1.36 -13.79
C ASP A 29 5.50 2.88 -13.61
N LYS A 30 6.40 3.42 -14.44
CA LYS A 30 6.74 4.86 -14.48
C LYS A 30 5.58 5.75 -14.88
N THR A 31 4.69 5.24 -15.71
CA THR A 31 3.57 6.01 -16.24
C THR A 31 2.50 6.16 -15.19
N LEU A 32 2.23 5.09 -14.44
CA LEU A 32 1.26 5.07 -13.35
C LEU A 32 1.78 5.84 -12.12
N LEU A 33 3.03 5.59 -11.73
CA LEU A 33 3.64 6.16 -10.53
C LEU A 33 4.49 7.40 -10.86
N LYS A 34 3.98 8.27 -11.74
CA LYS A 34 4.71 9.46 -12.18
C LYS A 34 5.00 10.39 -11.00
N GLY A 35 6.28 10.60 -10.71
CA GLY A 35 6.75 11.43 -9.59
C GLY A 35 6.98 10.65 -8.29
N PHE A 36 6.70 9.35 -8.26
CA PHE A 36 6.98 8.47 -7.13
C PHE A 36 8.21 7.59 -7.40
N LYS A 37 8.86 7.13 -6.33
CA LYS A 37 10.03 6.24 -6.40
C LYS A 37 9.60 4.80 -6.69
N LEU A 38 9.85 4.33 -7.90
CA LEU A 38 9.52 2.96 -8.31
C LEU A 38 10.21 1.90 -7.46
N ILE A 39 9.50 0.79 -7.26
CA ILE A 39 10.07 -0.41 -6.65
C ILE A 39 10.31 -1.43 -7.75
N ARG A 40 11.50 -2.03 -7.76
CA ARG A 40 11.84 -3.05 -8.76
C ARG A 40 11.07 -4.32 -8.45
N LEU A 41 10.43 -4.91 -9.47
CA LEU A 41 9.70 -6.17 -9.31
C LEU A 41 10.58 -7.29 -8.73
N CYS A 42 11.86 -7.36 -9.11
CA CYS A 42 12.79 -8.37 -8.59
C CYS A 42 12.96 -8.31 -7.05
N GLN A 43 12.63 -7.18 -6.41
CA GLN A 43 12.64 -7.06 -4.95
C GLN A 43 11.34 -7.56 -4.29
N LEU A 44 10.28 -7.70 -5.08
CA LEU A 44 8.94 -8.09 -4.66
C LEU A 44 8.50 -9.45 -5.20
N GLU A 45 9.25 -10.05 -6.13
CA GLU A 45 8.95 -11.32 -6.76
C GLU A 45 8.66 -12.42 -5.73
N ASN A 46 9.52 -12.55 -4.72
CA ASN A 46 9.36 -13.49 -3.61
C ASN A 46 8.78 -12.85 -2.33
N ALA A 47 8.36 -11.58 -2.40
CA ALA A 47 7.83 -10.89 -1.23
C ALA A 47 6.38 -11.33 -0.96
N ASN A 48 6.09 -11.64 0.29
CA ASN A 48 4.71 -11.82 0.74
C ASN A 48 4.00 -10.46 0.87
N ARG A 49 2.71 -10.47 1.23
CA ARG A 49 1.90 -9.26 1.40
C ARG A 49 2.45 -8.32 2.48
N ILE A 50 2.98 -8.87 3.58
CA ILE A 50 3.56 -8.11 4.68
C ILE A 50 4.87 -7.44 4.24
N ASP A 51 5.76 -8.19 3.57
CA ASP A 51 7.03 -7.69 3.04
C ASP A 51 6.81 -6.62 1.98
N THR A 52 5.82 -6.82 1.11
CA THR A 52 5.41 -5.84 0.11
C THR A 52 4.91 -4.56 0.78
N LEU A 53 4.01 -4.67 1.77
CA LEU A 53 3.55 -3.52 2.54
C LEU A 53 4.70 -2.80 3.24
N ASN A 54 5.62 -3.54 3.86
CA ASN A 54 6.81 -2.98 4.49
C ASN A 54 7.68 -2.22 3.49
N GLN A 55 7.89 -2.76 2.28
CA GLN A 55 8.62 -2.05 1.23
C GLN A 55 7.92 -0.78 0.78
N LEU A 56 6.60 -0.80 0.65
CA LEU A 56 5.81 0.39 0.31
C LEU A 56 5.96 1.46 1.38
N LEU A 57 5.77 1.10 2.65
CA LEU A 57 5.93 2.01 3.79
C LEU A 57 7.34 2.58 3.88
N LYS A 58 8.36 1.76 3.59
CA LYS A 58 9.76 2.20 3.56
C LYS A 58 10.06 3.14 2.40
N THR A 59 9.42 2.94 1.24
CA THR A 59 9.73 3.67 0.01
C THR A 59 8.92 4.96 -0.13
N TYR A 60 7.63 4.89 0.20
CA TYR A 60 6.67 5.97 -0.01
C TYR A 60 6.21 6.61 1.30
N SER A 61 6.37 5.91 2.43
CA SER A 61 6.00 6.38 3.77
C SER A 61 4.56 6.90 3.80
N LEU A 62 4.36 8.21 3.90
CA LEU A 62 3.05 8.87 3.88
C LEU A 62 2.28 8.64 2.58
N TYR A 63 2.98 8.54 1.45
CA TYR A 63 2.36 8.36 0.15
C TYR A 63 1.98 6.90 -0.13
N THR A 64 2.24 5.97 0.81
CA THR A 64 1.92 4.54 0.64
C THR A 64 0.45 4.31 0.33
N VAL A 65 -0.43 4.95 1.10
CA VAL A 65 -1.88 4.84 0.92
C VAL A 65 -2.28 5.32 -0.48
N ARG A 66 -1.71 6.44 -0.91
CA ARG A 66 -1.97 7.03 -2.22
C ARG A 66 -1.49 6.12 -3.36
N VAL A 67 -0.30 5.53 -3.24
CA VAL A 67 0.23 4.58 -4.22
C VAL A 67 -0.63 3.32 -4.30
N ILE A 68 -1.02 2.76 -3.15
CA ILE A 68 -1.90 1.58 -3.11
C ILE A 68 -3.23 1.88 -3.80
N ARG A 69 -3.89 3.01 -3.49
CA ARG A 69 -5.15 3.42 -4.14
C ARG A 69 -5.01 3.54 -5.66
N ILE A 70 -3.96 4.18 -6.15
CA ILE A 70 -3.71 4.33 -7.60
C ILE A 70 -3.63 2.95 -8.27
N ILE A 71 -2.91 2.01 -7.66
CA ILE A 71 -2.74 0.67 -8.23
C ILE A 71 -4.04 -0.15 -8.15
N LEU A 72 -4.78 -0.06 -7.04
CA LEU A 72 -6.09 -0.73 -6.89
C LEU A 72 -7.06 -0.33 -8.00
N VAL A 73 -7.14 0.97 -8.32
CA VAL A 73 -7.94 1.48 -9.44
C VAL A 73 -7.45 0.92 -10.77
N ALA A 74 -6.12 0.86 -10.97
CA ALA A 74 -5.52 0.33 -12.20
C ALA A 74 -5.78 -1.15 -12.45
N ILE A 75 -5.89 -1.97 -11.39
CA ILE A 75 -6.28 -3.38 -11.48
C ILE A 75 -7.80 -3.61 -11.41
N ASN A 76 -8.59 -2.54 -11.51
CA ASN A 76 -10.05 -2.56 -11.43
C ASN A 76 -10.62 -3.06 -10.08
N ARG A 77 -9.82 -3.00 -9.00
CA ARG A 77 -10.26 -3.25 -7.61
C ARG A 77 -10.74 -1.97 -6.93
N ASN A 78 -11.67 -1.28 -7.60
CA ASN A 78 -12.28 -0.04 -7.11
C ASN A 78 -13.12 -0.28 -5.84
N ASP A 79 -13.59 -1.50 -5.61
CA ASP A 79 -14.25 -1.96 -4.40
C ASP A 79 -13.36 -1.72 -3.16
N LEU A 80 -12.11 -2.18 -3.23
CA LEU A 80 -11.14 -2.05 -2.14
C LEU A 80 -10.66 -0.60 -1.96
N GLU A 81 -10.52 0.15 -3.06
CA GLU A 81 -10.18 1.57 -2.98
C GLU A 81 -11.25 2.35 -2.21
N GLN A 82 -12.53 2.08 -2.48
CA GLN A 82 -13.64 2.73 -1.80
C GLN A 82 -13.71 2.37 -0.32
N GLU A 83 -13.46 1.12 0.05
CA GLU A 83 -13.34 0.73 1.47
C GLU A 83 -12.20 1.48 2.15
N LEU A 84 -11.02 1.52 1.52
CA LEU A 84 -9.86 2.21 2.05
C LEU A 84 -10.09 3.73 2.16
N SER A 85 -10.94 4.30 1.30
CA SER A 85 -11.35 5.71 1.34
C SER A 85 -12.40 5.99 2.41
N LYS A 86 -13.36 5.09 2.65
CA LYS A 86 -14.33 5.21 3.76
C LYS A 86 -13.65 5.22 5.13
N LEU A 87 -12.64 4.38 5.32
CA LEU A 87 -11.85 4.33 6.55
C LEU A 87 -11.08 5.61 6.85
N SER A 88 -10.84 6.45 5.83
CA SER A 88 -10.22 7.77 5.96
C SER A 88 -11.20 8.88 6.34
N PHE A 89 -12.52 8.67 6.12
CA PHE A 89 -13.55 9.69 6.30
C PHE A 89 -14.25 9.59 7.66
N ASP A 90 -14.30 8.41 8.28
CA ASP A 90 -15.01 8.13 9.54
C ASP A 90 -14.30 8.67 10.82
N GLY A 91 -13.51 9.75 10.69
CA GLY A 91 -12.91 10.45 11.85
C GLY A 91 -11.57 9.91 12.34
N TRP A 92 -10.99 8.89 11.69
CA TRP A 92 -9.66 8.38 12.02
C TRP A 92 -8.60 9.09 11.17
N HIS A 93 -7.90 10.08 11.73
CA HIS A 93 -6.81 10.81 11.06
C HIS A 93 -5.51 9.98 11.08
N TRP A 94 -5.54 8.80 10.46
CA TRP A 94 -4.57 7.72 10.67
C TRP A 94 -3.27 7.87 9.86
N GLU A 95 -3.22 8.79 8.89
CA GLU A 95 -2.00 9.18 8.16
C GLU A 95 -0.89 9.68 9.10
N ASN A 96 -1.25 10.35 10.20
CA ASN A 96 -0.29 10.78 11.21
C ASN A 96 0.27 9.61 12.04
N SER A 97 -0.50 8.54 12.22
CA SER A 97 -0.10 7.36 13.00
C SER A 97 0.92 6.48 12.27
N LEU A 98 0.93 6.49 10.93
CA LEU A 98 1.96 5.81 10.14
C LEU A 98 3.37 6.39 10.39
N ASN A 99 3.46 7.70 10.62
CA ASN A 99 4.75 8.37 10.90
C ASN A 99 5.31 7.98 12.27
N THR A 100 4.44 7.82 13.26
CA THR A 100 4.86 7.53 14.64
C THR A 100 5.42 6.12 14.75
N GLU A 101 4.78 5.13 14.12
CA GLU A 101 5.21 3.72 14.21
C GLU A 101 6.52 3.43 13.48
N VAL A 102 6.79 4.12 12.36
CA VAL A 102 8.05 3.95 11.59
C VAL A 102 9.24 4.57 12.34
N GLN A 103 9.02 5.60 13.18
CA GLN A 103 10.07 6.27 13.95
C GLN A 103 10.39 5.56 15.27
N SER A 104 9.42 4.87 15.90
CA SER A 104 9.60 4.21 17.20
C SER A 104 10.26 2.83 17.15
N GLY A 105 10.52 2.27 15.96
CA GLY A 105 11.03 0.90 15.78
C GLY A 105 12.55 0.75 15.58
N LEU A 106 13.36 1.79 15.84
CA LEU A 106 14.84 1.76 15.73
C LEU A 106 15.57 1.83 17.09
N GLY A 107 14.95 1.33 18.17
CA GLY A 107 15.58 1.20 19.49
C GLY A 107 16.31 -0.12 19.66
#